data_AF-A0A1Y1L0S6-F1
#
_entry.id   AF-A0A1Y1L0S6-F1
#
_cell.length_a   1.000
_cell.length_b   1.000
_cell.length_c   1.000
_cell.angle_alpha   90.00
_cell.angle_beta   90.00
_cell.angle_gamma   90.00
#
_symmetry.space_group_name_H-M   'P 1'
#
loop_
_entity.id
_entity.type
_entity.pdbx_description
1 polymer ?
#
loop_
_entity_poly.entity_id
_entity_poly.type
_entity_poly.pdbx_seq_one_letter_code
_entity_poly.pdbx_strand_id
1 'polypeptide(L)'
;AVDIGEWMFLLTGGVGLDNPNKNPSNWLVTKSWDELCRLDNYPTFSGIKDHFSKHITDWREMFDHPEPHMFPLPNPWDTKLSQFQALLVLRCIRPDKIVP
;
A
#
# COMPACT_ATOMS: atom_id res chain seq x y z
N ALA A 1 15.17 -1.89 13.52
CA ALA A 1 14.70 -3.29 13.51
C ALA A 1 13.35 -3.33 12.82
N VAL A 2 13.03 -4.37 12.06
CA VAL A 2 11.73 -4.51 11.40
C VAL A 2 10.69 -5.00 12.41
N ASP A 3 9.51 -4.39 12.42
CA ASP A 3 8.42 -4.81 13.29
C ASP A 3 7.86 -6.18 12.84
N ILE A 4 7.55 -7.06 13.79
CA ILE A 4 7.09 -8.41 13.47
C ILE A 4 5.71 -8.42 12.80
N GLY A 5 4.84 -7.46 13.16
CA GLY A 5 3.53 -7.28 12.54
C GLY A 5 3.66 -6.78 11.10
N GLU A 6 4.58 -5.84 10.85
CA GLU A 6 4.93 -5.38 9.51
C GLU A 6 5.53 -6.51 8.65
N TRP A 7 6.39 -7.36 9.23
CA TRP A 7 6.94 -8.54 8.55
C TRP A 7 5.86 -9.58 8.20
N MET A 8 4.98 -9.88 9.15
CA MET A 8 3.85 -10.79 8.89
C MET A 8 2.89 -10.23 7.84
N PHE A 9 2.68 -8.91 7.83
CA PHE A 9 1.92 -8.25 6.78
C PHE A 9 2.57 -8.45 5.41
N LEU A 10 3.90 -8.26 5.30
CA LEU A 10 4.62 -8.49 4.05
C LEU A 10 4.41 -9.90 3.51
N LEU A 11 4.25 -10.92 4.35
CA LEU A 11 4.06 -12.31 3.90
C LEU A 11 2.60 -12.59 3.53
N THR A 12 1.65 -12.05 4.31
CA THR A 12 0.25 -12.48 4.28
C THR A 12 -0.71 -11.48 3.64
N GLY A 13 -0.33 -10.20 3.50
CA GLY A 13 -1.24 -9.09 3.18
C GLY A 13 -2.12 -8.67 4.37
N GLY A 14 -1.82 -9.20 5.56
CA GLY A 14 -2.66 -9.09 6.74
C GLY A 14 -3.89 -10.01 6.69
N VAL A 15 -4.38 -10.37 7.87
CA VAL A 15 -5.63 -11.11 8.05
C VAL A 15 -6.64 -10.13 8.62
N GLY A 16 -7.75 -9.92 7.93
CA GLY A 16 -8.82 -9.04 8.40
C GLY A 16 -10.18 -9.48 7.91
N LEU A 17 -11.20 -9.07 8.65
CA LEU A 17 -12.62 -9.22 8.29
C LEU A 17 -12.96 -8.36 7.07
N ASP A 18 -14.21 -8.45 6.60
CA ASP A 18 -14.72 -7.67 5.47
C ASP A 18 -14.38 -6.18 5.57
N ASN A 19 -13.86 -5.61 4.48
CA ASN A 19 -13.53 -4.20 4.38
C ASN A 19 -14.80 -3.38 4.05
N PRO A 20 -15.26 -2.50 4.96
CA PRO A 20 -16.44 -1.67 4.68
C PRO A 20 -16.14 -0.49 3.75
N ASN A 21 -14.87 -0.20 3.46
CA ASN A 21 -14.47 0.95 2.66
C ASN A 21 -14.61 0.61 1.17
N LYS A 22 -15.46 1.35 0.46
CA LYS A 22 -15.56 1.22 -1.00
C LYS A 22 -14.26 1.67 -1.67
N ASN A 23 -13.74 0.84 -2.58
CA ASN A 23 -12.56 1.20 -3.38
C ASN A 23 -12.86 2.48 -4.20
N PRO A 24 -12.09 3.56 -4.02
CA PRO A 24 -12.32 4.82 -4.72
C PRO A 24 -11.78 4.80 -6.16
N SER A 25 -10.98 3.80 -6.51
CA SER A 25 -10.38 3.63 -7.84
C SER A 25 -11.14 2.60 -8.69
N ASN A 26 -10.91 2.64 -10.00
CA ASN A 26 -11.39 1.63 -10.95
C ASN A 26 -10.27 0.69 -11.46
N TRP A 27 -9.03 0.92 -11.04
CA TRP A 27 -7.84 0.21 -11.53
C TRP A 27 -7.19 -0.68 -10.47
N LEU A 28 -7.32 -0.35 -9.18
CA LEU A 28 -6.83 -1.20 -8.10
C LEU A 28 -7.85 -2.32 -7.84
N VAL A 29 -7.40 -3.57 -7.80
CA VAL A 29 -8.29 -4.70 -7.50
C VAL A 29 -8.75 -4.68 -6.04
N THR A 30 -9.95 -5.23 -5.76
CA THR A 30 -10.54 -5.21 -4.41
C THR A 30 -9.61 -5.75 -3.34
N LYS A 31 -8.92 -6.88 -3.60
CA LYS A 31 -7.98 -7.47 -2.64
C LYS A 31 -6.85 -6.50 -2.25
N SER A 32 -6.25 -5.82 -3.23
CA SER A 32 -5.19 -4.83 -3.02
C SER A 32 -5.68 -3.62 -2.23
N TRP A 33 -6.90 -3.16 -2.50
CA TRP A 33 -7.53 -2.11 -1.73
C TRP A 33 -7.80 -2.52 -0.28
N ASP A 34 -8.25 -3.76 -0.06
CA ASP A 34 -8.46 -4.32 1.28
C ASP A 34 -7.15 -4.40 2.06
N GLU A 35 -6.06 -4.82 1.41
CA GLU A 35 -4.72 -4.82 1.99
C GLU A 35 -4.28 -3.41 2.38
N LEU A 36 -4.46 -2.41 1.50
CA LEU A 36 -4.13 -1.01 1.81
C LEU A 36 -4.97 -0.46 2.98
N CYS A 37 -6.25 -0.80 3.05
CA CYS A 37 -7.11 -0.44 4.18
C CYS A 37 -6.67 -1.10 5.49
N ARG A 38 -6.16 -2.33 5.42
CA ARG A 38 -5.59 -3.01 6.61
C ARG A 38 -4.28 -2.35 7.03
N LEU A 39 -3.44 -1.98 6.07
CA LEU A 39 -2.15 -1.31 6.32
C LEU A 39 -2.35 0.02 7.06
N ASP A 40 -3.43 0.75 6.77
CA ASP A 40 -3.80 2.01 7.44
C ASP A 40 -3.97 1.87 8.98
N ASN A 41 -4.25 0.67 9.50
CA ASN A 41 -4.39 0.42 10.93
C ASN A 41 -3.04 0.41 11.68
N TYR A 42 -1.92 0.36 10.97
CA TYR A 42 -0.59 0.42 11.58
C TYR A 42 -0.22 1.89 11.83
N PRO A 43 0.28 2.26 13.03
CA PRO A 43 0.57 3.66 13.37
C PRO A 43 1.47 4.39 12.37
N THR A 44 2.45 3.70 11.79
CA THR A 44 3.35 4.25 10.75
C THR A 44 2.59 4.71 9.51
N PHE A 45 1.54 3.97 9.13
CA PHE A 45 0.78 4.12 7.89
C PHE A 45 -0.55 4.83 8.08
N SER A 46 -0.88 5.25 9.30
CA SER A 46 -2.11 5.95 9.63
C SER A 46 -2.37 7.13 8.67
N GLY A 47 -3.52 7.08 7.99
CA GLY A 47 -3.97 8.06 7.00
C GLY A 47 -3.65 7.72 5.55
N ILE A 48 -2.97 6.60 5.25
CA ILE A 48 -2.63 6.19 3.89
C ILE A 48 -3.86 5.90 3.04
N LYS A 49 -4.91 5.32 3.63
CA LYS A 49 -6.17 5.04 2.93
C LYS A 49 -6.86 6.33 2.46
N ASP A 50 -6.94 7.32 3.35
CA ASP A 50 -7.55 8.61 3.04
C ASP A 50 -6.69 9.40 2.05
N HIS A 51 -5.37 9.29 2.18
CA HIS A 51 -4.44 9.86 1.21
C HIS A 51 -4.62 9.25 -0.17
N PHE A 52 -4.70 7.93 -0.27
CA PHE A 52 -4.99 7.23 -1.53
C PHE A 52 -6.27 7.72 -2.18
N SER A 53 -7.34 7.84 -1.39
CA SER A 53 -8.65 8.28 -1.86
C SER A 53 -8.64 9.72 -2.41
N LYS A 54 -7.76 10.59 -1.89
CA LYS A 54 -7.62 11.99 -2.33
C LYS A 54 -6.65 12.17 -3.50
N HIS A 55 -5.69 11.26 -3.65
CA HIS A 55 -4.56 11.38 -4.59
C HIS A 55 -4.53 10.24 -5.63
N ILE A 56 -5.71 9.76 -6.05
CA ILE A 56 -5.85 8.56 -6.91
C ILE A 56 -4.97 8.62 -8.15
N THR A 57 -4.82 9.80 -8.76
CA THR A 57 -3.97 9.99 -9.96
C THR A 57 -2.51 9.70 -9.66
N ASP A 58 -1.95 10.25 -8.57
CA ASP A 58 -0.55 10.07 -8.17
C ASP A 58 -0.25 8.58 -7.89
N TRP A 59 -1.18 7.89 -7.22
CA TRP A 59 -1.06 6.45 -6.98
C TRP A 59 -1.21 5.61 -8.26
N ARG A 60 -2.01 6.08 -9.21
CA ARG A 60 -2.15 5.43 -10.51
C ARG A 60 -0.89 5.56 -11.34
N GLU A 61 -0.20 6.70 -11.32
CA GLU A 61 1.08 6.87 -12.01
C GLU A 61 2.12 5.85 -11.54
N MET A 62 2.19 5.60 -10.23
CA MET A 62 3.00 4.50 -9.69
C MET A 62 2.53 3.14 -10.17
N PHE A 63 1.22 2.88 -10.14
CA PHE A 63 0.65 1.61 -10.58
C PHE A 63 0.96 1.34 -12.05
N ASP A 64 0.89 2.34 -12.92
CA ASP A 64 1.14 2.20 -14.35
C ASP A 64 2.66 2.19 -14.68
N HIS A 65 3.54 2.50 -13.71
CA HIS A 65 4.99 2.54 -13.94
C HIS A 65 5.59 1.14 -14.22
N PRO A 66 6.52 1.00 -15.20
CA PRO A 66 7.14 -0.29 -15.53
C PRO A 66 8.05 -0.81 -14.40
N GLU A 67 8.68 0.09 -13.66
CA GLU A 67 9.57 -0.20 -12.53
C GLU A 67 9.06 0.50 -11.26
N PRO A 68 7.96 0.02 -10.65
CA PRO A 68 7.31 0.74 -9.55
C PRO A 68 8.15 0.74 -8.26
N HIS A 69 9.14 -0.16 -8.15
CA HIS A 69 10.10 -0.19 -7.04
C HIS A 69 11.14 0.94 -7.10
N MET A 70 11.33 1.56 -8.26
CA MET A 70 12.19 2.73 -8.46
C MET A 70 11.39 4.04 -8.47
N PHE A 71 10.05 3.94 -8.44
CA PHE A 71 9.17 5.10 -8.45
C PHE A 71 8.89 5.56 -7.02
N PRO A 72 9.10 6.85 -6.69
CA PRO A 72 8.89 7.34 -5.34
C PRO A 72 7.42 7.22 -4.93
N LEU A 73 7.18 7.01 -3.63
CA LEU A 73 5.80 7.04 -3.14
C LEU A 73 5.21 8.46 -3.25
N PRO A 74 3.89 8.62 -3.41
CA PRO A 74 3.28 9.94 -3.29
C PRO A 74 3.66 10.59 -1.95
N ASN A 75 4.07 11.85 -1.98
CA ASN A 75 4.40 12.60 -0.76
C ASN A 75 3.18 12.58 0.19
N PRO A 76 3.38 12.41 1.51
CA PRO A 76 4.65 12.41 2.24
C PRO A 76 5.27 11.01 2.43
N TRP A 77 4.71 9.96 1.82
CA TRP A 77 5.07 8.57 2.15
C TRP A 77 6.51 8.21 1.75
N ASP A 78 7.04 8.82 0.70
CA ASP A 78 8.41 8.58 0.23
C ASP A 78 9.47 8.97 1.26
N THR A 79 9.21 10.03 2.03
CA THR A 79 10.14 10.54 3.05
C THR A 79 9.80 10.07 4.47
N LYS A 80 8.53 9.71 4.72
CA LYS A 80 8.05 9.23 6.02
C LYS A 80 8.40 7.77 6.28
N LEU A 81 8.46 6.94 5.23
CA LEU A 81 8.60 5.49 5.37
C LEU A 81 10.04 5.04 5.17
N SER A 82 10.45 4.02 5.94
CA SER A 82 11.68 3.28 5.62
C SER A 82 11.51 2.47 4.33
N GLN A 83 12.62 2.01 3.73
CA GLN A 83 12.57 1.16 2.55
C GLN A 83 11.69 -0.09 2.75
N PHE A 84 11.78 -0.73 3.92
CA PHE A 84 10.94 -1.89 4.23
C PHE A 84 9.45 -1.54 4.28
N GLN A 85 9.10 -0.41 4.88
CA GLN A 85 7.72 0.04 4.98
C GLN A 85 7.15 0.47 3.62
N ALA A 86 7.98 1.09 2.78
CA ALA A 86 7.63 1.40 1.40
C ALA A 86 7.32 0.13 0.59
N LEU A 87 8.04 -0.97 0.84
CA LEU A 87 7.74 -2.27 0.22
C LEU A 87 6.35 -2.80 0.60
N LEU A 88 5.85 -2.54 1.82
CA LEU A 88 4.49 -2.95 2.20
C LEU A 88 3.42 -2.21 1.39
N VAL A 89 3.63 -0.91 1.16
CA VAL A 89 2.75 -0.09 0.31
C VAL A 89 2.79 -0.61 -1.12
N LEU A 90 3.99 -0.85 -1.65
CA LEU A 90 4.18 -1.35 -3.00
C LEU A 90 3.54 -2.73 -3.19
N ARG A 91 3.61 -3.62 -2.20
CA ARG A 91 2.89 -4.91 -2.20
C ARG A 91 1.39 -4.72 -2.37
N CYS A 92 0.80 -3.73 -1.70
CA CYS A 92 -0.63 -3.46 -1.82
C CYS A 92 -0.98 -2.97 -3.24
N ILE A 93 -0.20 -2.04 -3.79
CA ILE A 93 -0.50 -1.39 -5.08
C ILE A 93 -0.11 -2.25 -6.28
N ARG A 94 1.06 -2.88 -6.27
CA ARG A 94 1.64 -3.70 -7.35
C ARG A 94 2.18 -5.04 -6.80
N PRO A 95 1.29 -5.95 -6.35
CA PRO A 95 1.69 -7.23 -5.78
C PRO A 95 2.50 -8.09 -6.77
N ASP A 96 2.26 -7.93 -8.08
CA ASP A 96 2.94 -8.64 -9.18
C ASP A 96 4.45 -8.38 -9.28
N LYS A 97 4.94 -7.30 -8.66
CA LYS A 97 6.36 -6.93 -8.66
C LYS A 97 7.09 -7.29 -7.36
N ILE A 98 6.37 -7.79 -6.36
CA ILE A 98 6.90 -8.07 -5.01
C ILE A 98 6.80 -9.56 -4.68
N VAL A 99 5.71 -10.21 -5.08
CA VAL A 99 5.49 -11.64 -4.82
C VAL A 99 5.77 -12.41 -6.12
N PRO A 100 6.65 -13.43 -6.10
CA PRO A 100 6.88 -14.32 -7.24
C PRO A 100 5.61 -15.03 -7.73
#